data_AF-A0A496VW91-F1
#
_entry.id   AF-A0A496VW91-F1
#
_cell.length_a   1.000
_cell.length_b   1.000
_cell.length_c   1.000
_cell.angle_alpha   90.00
_cell.angle_beta   90.00
_cell.angle_gamma   90.00
#
_symmetry.space_group_name_H-M   'P 1'
#
loop_
_entity.id
_entity.type
_entity.pdbx_description
1 polymer ?
#
loop_
_entity_poly.entity_id
_entity_poly.type
_entity_poly.pdbx_seq_one_letter_code
_entity_poly.pdbx_strand_id
1 'polypeptide(L)'
;MTPEIETQIKAYLADEAKLYQDWYTSITQTEDTQYTKEVKLMPKVSALKEMCEGWIKQESPALKEKLCPPYCQKRLEYQNQETWLIAAMADILTVSFTGVPINSVAVAVILVTTKRLDRFCECSQ
;
A
#
# COMPACT_ATOMS: atom_id res chain seq x y z
N MET A 1 10.34 15.48 14.72
CA MET A 1 10.87 14.32 13.97
C MET A 1 12.36 14.54 13.80
N THR A 2 13.20 13.53 14.06
CA THR A 2 14.66 13.69 13.93
C THR A 2 15.10 13.36 12.50
N PRO A 3 16.22 13.94 12.00
CA PRO A 3 16.73 13.66 10.66
C PRO A 3 17.01 12.16 10.39
N GLU A 4 17.34 11.41 11.44
CA GLU A 4 17.58 9.96 11.37
C GLU A 4 16.30 9.18 11.07
N ILE A 5 15.18 9.55 11.71
CA ILE A 5 13.87 8.92 11.47
C ILE A 5 13.42 9.19 10.03
N GLU A 6 13.59 10.42 9.53
CA GLU A 6 13.27 10.74 8.14
C GLU A 6 14.08 9.92 7.14
N THR A 7 15.35 9.68 7.43
CA THR A 7 16.24 8.89 6.58
C THR A 7 15.81 7.42 6.56
N GLN A 8 15.46 6.85 7.71
CA GLN A 8 14.97 5.47 7.81
C GLN A 8 13.63 5.28 7.09
N ILE A 9 12.71 6.24 7.22
CA ILE A 9 11.45 6.24 6.49
C ILE A 9 11.73 6.27 4.99
N LYS A 10 12.57 7.18 4.51
CA LYS A 10 12.93 7.25 3.07
C LYS A 10 13.57 5.96 2.57
N ALA A 11 14.46 5.35 3.35
CA ALA A 11 15.09 4.08 3.01
C ALA A 11 14.04 2.95 2.89
N TYR A 12 13.10 2.88 3.83
CA TYR A 12 12.00 1.92 3.78
C TYR A 12 11.09 2.15 2.56
N LEU A 13 10.71 3.41 2.29
CA LEU A 13 9.88 3.77 1.14
C LEU A 13 10.57 3.48 -0.21
N ALA A 14 11.90 3.44 -0.24
CA ALA A 14 12.70 3.12 -1.43
C ALA A 14 12.95 1.61 -1.61
N ASP A 15 12.77 0.79 -0.57
CA ASP A 15 12.95 -0.66 -0.64
C ASP A 15 11.68 -1.34 -1.14
N GLU A 16 11.56 -1.40 -2.46
CA GLU A 16 10.43 -2.03 -3.14
C GLU A 16 10.23 -3.50 -2.71
N ALA A 17 11.30 -4.27 -2.55
CA ALA A 17 11.21 -5.67 -2.14
C ALA A 17 10.58 -5.79 -0.75
N LYS A 18 10.99 -4.94 0.18
CA LYS A 18 10.46 -4.89 1.54
C LYS A 18 8.98 -4.51 1.57
N LEU A 19 8.56 -3.53 0.74
CA LEU A 19 7.16 -3.11 0.65
C LEU A 19 6.23 -4.26 0.22
N TYR A 20 6.60 -4.99 -0.82
CA TYR A 20 5.80 -6.14 -1.29
C TYR A 20 5.82 -7.29 -0.29
N GLN A 21 6.94 -7.54 0.39
CA GLN A 21 7.02 -8.55 1.45
C GLN A 21 6.12 -8.19 2.64
N ASP A 22 6.13 -6.93 3.08
CA ASP A 22 5.36 -6.49 4.23
C ASP A 22 3.86 -6.46 3.94
N TRP A 23 3.45 -6.09 2.72
CA TRP A 23 2.07 -6.27 2.26
C TRP A 23 1.67 -7.75 2.26
N TYR A 24 2.48 -8.64 1.69
CA TYR A 24 2.14 -10.07 1.61
C TYR A 24 2.06 -10.70 3.00
N THR A 25 2.99 -10.33 3.87
CA THR A 25 3.05 -10.79 5.25
C THR A 25 1.81 -10.34 6.03
N SER A 26 1.36 -9.10 5.86
CA SER A 26 0.19 -8.61 6.60
C SER A 26 -1.07 -9.41 6.26
N ILE A 27 -1.30 -9.75 4.99
CA ILE A 27 -2.51 -10.46 4.56
C ILE A 27 -2.46 -11.97 4.80
N THR A 28 -1.28 -12.57 4.92
CA THR A 28 -1.12 -14.03 5.10
C THR A 28 -0.87 -14.45 6.54
N GLN A 29 -0.28 -13.60 7.39
CA GLN A 29 -0.02 -13.96 8.78
C GLN A 29 -1.27 -13.97 9.67
N THR A 30 -2.39 -13.43 9.20
CA THR A 30 -3.69 -13.55 9.88
C THR A 30 -4.38 -14.89 9.71
N GLU A 31 -3.92 -15.76 8.81
CA GLU A 31 -4.53 -17.08 8.59
C GLU A 31 -4.08 -18.14 9.61
N ASP A 32 -3.12 -17.85 10.49
CA ASP A 32 -2.55 -18.83 11.43
C ASP A 32 -3.12 -18.72 12.86
N THR A 33 -4.34 -19.21 13.05
CA THR A 33 -4.60 -20.03 14.24
C THR A 33 -4.59 -21.49 13.84
N GLN A 34 -3.53 -22.15 14.32
CA GLN A 34 -3.42 -23.59 14.60
C GLN A 34 -2.90 -24.52 13.49
N TYR A 35 -1.75 -25.11 13.83
CA TYR A 35 -1.09 -26.31 13.29
C TYR A 35 -0.18 -26.15 12.07
N THR A 36 1.12 -26.34 12.35
CA THR A 36 2.25 -26.51 11.40
C THR A 36 2.47 -25.35 10.45
N LYS A 37 3.30 -24.39 10.87
CA LYS A 37 3.98 -23.46 9.95
C LYS A 37 4.92 -24.27 9.07
N GLU A 38 4.44 -24.79 7.95
CA GLU A 38 5.31 -25.06 6.81
C GLU A 38 6.12 -23.79 6.58
N VAL A 39 7.45 -23.91 6.53
CA VAL A 39 8.32 -22.81 6.15
C VAL A 39 8.02 -22.52 4.68
N LYS A 40 6.94 -21.79 4.41
CA LYS A 40 6.64 -21.27 3.08
C LYS A 40 7.80 -20.36 2.73
N LEU A 41 8.65 -20.83 1.82
CA LEU A 41 9.68 -20.01 1.20
C LEU A 41 9.01 -18.72 0.72
N MET A 42 9.51 -17.58 1.20
CA MET A 42 9.02 -16.27 0.78
C MET A 42 9.08 -16.23 -0.75
N PRO A 43 7.97 -15.92 -1.45
CA PRO A 43 7.98 -15.82 -2.89
C PRO A 43 9.00 -14.77 -3.35
N LYS A 44 9.54 -14.95 -4.56
CA LYS A 44 10.39 -13.93 -5.19
C LYS A 44 9.59 -12.63 -5.35
N VAL A 45 10.28 -11.49 -5.31
CA VAL A 45 9.65 -10.16 -5.44
C VAL A 45 8.77 -10.06 -6.69
N SER A 46 9.18 -10.65 -7.82
CA SER A 46 8.36 -10.68 -9.04
C SER A 46 7.01 -11.37 -8.84
N ALA A 47 6.99 -12.50 -8.13
CA ALA A 47 5.75 -13.21 -7.81
C ALA A 47 4.90 -12.42 -6.80
N LEU A 48 5.53 -11.76 -5.82
CA LEU A 48 4.82 -10.89 -4.88
C LEU A 48 4.13 -9.71 -5.59
N LYS A 49 4.78 -9.13 -6.60
CA LYS A 49 4.18 -8.08 -7.45
C LYS A 49 2.95 -8.59 -8.18
N GLU A 50 3.02 -9.76 -8.80
CA GLU A 50 1.87 -10.37 -9.50
C GLU A 50 0.71 -10.67 -8.55
N MET A 51 1.01 -11.21 -7.37
CA MET A 51 0.00 -11.45 -6.32
C MET A 51 -0.63 -10.15 -5.84
N CYS A 52 0.18 -9.11 -5.62
CA CYS A 52 -0.30 -7.78 -5.21
C CYS A 52 -1.21 -7.17 -6.28
N GLU A 53 -0.85 -7.31 -7.55
CA GLU A 53 -1.70 -6.88 -8.66
C GLU A 53 -3.01 -7.67 -8.74
N GLY A 54 -2.98 -8.97 -8.47
CA GLY A 54 -4.19 -9.79 -8.35
C GLY A 54 -5.11 -9.27 -7.24
N TRP A 55 -4.55 -9.04 -6.05
CA TRP A 55 -5.27 -8.49 -4.90
C TRP A 55 -5.83 -7.09 -5.17
N ILE A 56 -5.05 -6.18 -5.73
CA ILE A 56 -5.51 -4.83 -6.09
C ILE A 56 -6.68 -4.89 -7.09
N LYS A 57 -6.64 -5.80 -8.08
CA LYS A 57 -7.75 -5.97 -9.03
C LYS A 57 -9.01 -6.45 -8.34
N GLN A 58 -8.89 -7.39 -7.42
CA GLN A 58 -9.99 -7.91 -6.63
C GLN A 58 -10.62 -6.82 -5.75
N GLU A 59 -9.78 -6.07 -5.04
CA GLU A 59 -10.22 -4.99 -4.14
C GLU A 59 -10.49 -3.66 -4.86
N SER A 60 -10.34 -3.62 -6.20
CA SER A 60 -10.45 -2.39 -6.97
C SER A 60 -11.76 -1.62 -6.74
N PRO A 61 -12.95 -2.26 -6.62
CA PRO A 61 -14.18 -1.53 -6.33
C PRO A 61 -14.13 -0.79 -4.99
N ALA A 62 -13.69 -1.47 -3.92
CA ALA A 62 -13.56 -0.89 -2.59
C ALA A 62 -12.48 0.20 -2.55
N LEU A 63 -11.33 -0.05 -3.16
CA LEU A 63 -10.25 0.93 -3.28
C LEU A 63 -10.72 2.18 -4.02
N LYS A 64 -11.46 2.03 -5.14
CA LYS A 64 -12.00 3.18 -5.89
C LYS A 64 -12.98 3.99 -5.06
N GLU A 65 -13.96 3.33 -4.45
CA GLU A 65 -15.00 4.00 -3.67
C GLU A 65 -14.42 4.79 -2.50
N LYS A 66 -13.45 4.22 -1.77
CA LYS A 66 -12.91 4.81 -0.54
C LYS A 66 -11.74 5.75 -0.79
N LEU A 67 -10.87 5.45 -1.75
CA LEU A 67 -9.64 6.22 -1.96
C LEU A 67 -9.77 7.29 -3.03
N CYS A 68 -10.59 7.13 -4.07
CA CYS A 68 -10.58 8.09 -5.18
C CYS A 68 -11.03 9.50 -4.80
N PRO A 69 -12.15 9.71 -4.08
CA PRO A 69 -12.56 11.07 -3.71
C PRO A 69 -11.48 11.85 -2.93
N PRO A 70 -10.91 11.30 -1.84
CA PRO A 70 -9.87 12.02 -1.11
C PRO A 70 -8.53 12.03 -1.85
N TYR A 71 -8.20 11.01 -2.65
CA TYR A 71 -7.00 11.01 -3.48
C TYR A 71 -7.00 12.19 -4.45
N CYS A 72 -8.10 12.43 -5.17
CA CYS A 72 -8.18 13.53 -6.11
C CYS A 72 -8.02 14.89 -5.42
N GLN A 73 -8.63 15.08 -4.25
CA GLN A 73 -8.46 16.29 -3.45
C GLN A 73 -6.99 16.47 -2.99
N LYS A 74 -6.39 15.42 -2.42
CA LYS A 74 -5.03 15.47 -1.86
C LYS A 74 -3.95 15.55 -2.94
N ARG A 75 -4.18 14.98 -4.12
CA ARG A 75 -3.27 15.08 -5.27
C ARG A 75 -3.12 16.52 -5.76
N LEU A 76 -4.20 17.31 -5.71
CA LEU A 76 -4.16 18.75 -6.02
C LEU A 76 -3.45 19.55 -4.92
N GLU A 77 -3.68 19.19 -3.65
CA GLU A 77 -3.06 19.85 -2.49
C GLU A 77 -1.53 19.61 -2.42
N TYR A 78 -1.09 18.38 -2.72
CA TYR A 78 0.31 17.94 -2.61
C TYR A 78 1.02 17.84 -3.96
N GLN A 79 0.72 18.73 -4.92
CA GLN A 79 1.41 18.73 -6.22
C GLN A 79 2.95 18.72 -6.01
N ASN A 80 3.61 17.66 -6.49
CA ASN A 80 5.04 17.35 -6.37
C ASN A 80 5.55 16.87 -4.99
N GLN A 81 4.66 16.60 -4.03
CA GLN A 81 5.02 16.08 -2.70
C GLN A 81 4.51 14.64 -2.51
N GLU A 82 5.13 13.70 -3.22
CA GLU A 82 4.72 12.29 -3.24
C GLU A 82 4.66 11.65 -1.84
N THR A 83 5.62 11.96 -0.96
CA THR A 83 5.64 11.44 0.42
C THR A 83 4.42 11.86 1.23
N TRP A 84 3.93 13.09 1.05
CA TRP A 84 2.73 13.59 1.74
C TRP A 84 1.46 12.93 1.19
N LEU A 85 1.42 12.70 -0.12
CA LEU A 85 0.34 11.96 -0.75
C LEU A 85 0.30 10.50 -0.26
N ILE A 86 1.46 9.84 -0.15
CA ILE A 86 1.58 8.49 0.42
C ILE A 86 1.05 8.46 1.85
N ALA A 87 1.51 9.39 2.71
CA ALA A 87 1.06 9.45 4.10
C ALA A 87 -0.46 9.63 4.20
N ALA A 88 -1.03 10.58 3.43
CA ALA A 88 -2.46 10.81 3.41
C ALA A 88 -3.25 9.56 2.95
N MET A 89 -2.76 8.84 1.93
CA MET A 89 -3.42 7.61 1.47
C MET A 89 -3.28 6.47 2.49
N ALA A 90 -2.15 6.38 3.21
CA ALA A 90 -1.95 5.39 4.27
C ALA A 90 -2.94 5.60 5.43
N ASP A 91 -3.17 6.86 5.84
CA ASP A 91 -4.17 7.18 6.87
C ASP A 91 -5.57 6.75 6.45
N ILE A 92 -5.96 7.07 5.21
CA ILE A 92 -7.29 6.74 4.68
C ILE A 92 -7.45 5.22 4.52
N LEU A 93 -6.42 4.51 4.05
CA LEU A 93 -6.41 3.05 3.98
C LEU A 93 -6.62 2.43 5.36
N THR A 94 -5.91 2.94 6.37
CA THR A 94 -6.02 2.44 7.76
C THR A 94 -7.43 2.57 8.30
N VAL A 95 -8.09 3.70 8.04
CA VAL A 95 -9.48 3.94 8.49
C VAL A 95 -10.48 3.15 7.66
N SER A 96 -10.31 3.12 6.33
CA SER A 96 -11.30 2.56 5.39
C SER A 96 -11.30 1.03 5.39
N PHE A 97 -10.16 0.41 5.65
CA PHE A 97 -9.98 -1.04 5.68
C PHE A 97 -9.83 -1.56 7.11
N THR A 98 -10.55 -0.94 8.05
CA THR A 98 -10.59 -1.41 9.45
C THR A 98 -11.09 -2.86 9.49
N GLY A 99 -10.24 -3.80 9.88
CA GLY A 99 -10.53 -5.24 9.92
C GLY A 99 -9.94 -6.05 8.77
N VAL A 100 -9.35 -5.40 7.75
CA VAL A 100 -8.51 -6.08 6.76
C VAL A 100 -7.05 -5.95 7.19
N PRO A 101 -6.30 -7.05 7.30
CA PRO A 101 -4.92 -7.01 7.79
C PRO A 101 -3.98 -6.58 6.67
N ILE A 102 -4.06 -5.30 6.29
CA ILE A 102 -3.15 -4.69 5.31
C ILE A 102 -2.11 -3.82 6.01
N ASN A 103 -0.88 -3.87 5.51
CA ASN A 103 0.09 -2.81 5.78
C ASN A 103 -0.28 -1.59 4.93
N SER A 104 -1.05 -0.67 5.53
CA SER A 104 -1.58 0.52 4.86
C SER A 104 -0.50 1.41 4.26
N VAL A 105 0.66 1.52 4.90
CA VAL A 105 1.82 2.26 4.38
C VAL A 105 2.36 1.58 3.12
N ALA A 106 2.61 0.27 3.18
CA ALA A 106 3.12 -0.46 2.01
C ALA A 106 2.17 -0.36 0.82
N VAL A 107 0.87 -0.53 1.06
CA VAL A 107 -0.18 -0.41 0.03
C VAL A 107 -0.23 1.01 -0.52
N ALA A 108 -0.19 2.05 0.33
CA ALA A 108 -0.20 3.44 -0.12
C ALA A 108 1.00 3.75 -1.03
N VAL A 109 2.20 3.31 -0.64
CA VAL A 109 3.42 3.49 -1.43
C VAL A 109 3.27 2.82 -2.78
N ILE A 110 2.89 1.54 -2.81
CA ILE A 110 2.68 0.79 -4.06
C ILE A 110 1.67 1.53 -4.93
N LEU A 111 0.51 1.91 -4.39
CA LEU A 111 -0.58 2.53 -5.15
C LEU A 111 -0.21 3.90 -5.74
N VAL A 112 0.54 4.72 -5.00
CA VAL A 112 0.96 6.06 -5.42
C VAL A 112 2.16 5.98 -6.39
N THR A 113 3.24 5.30 -6.01
CA THR A 113 4.49 5.23 -6.81
C THR A 113 4.27 4.55 -8.17
N THR A 114 3.43 3.51 -8.21
CA THR A 114 3.10 2.81 -9.47
C THR A 114 2.02 3.52 -10.29
N LYS A 115 1.55 4.69 -9.86
CA LYS A 115 0.47 5.45 -10.51
C LYS A 115 -0.78 4.60 -10.73
N ARG A 116 -1.10 3.74 -9.76
CA ARG A 116 -2.32 2.92 -9.79
C ARG A 116 -3.54 3.76 -9.48
N LEU A 117 -3.44 4.65 -8.49
CA LEU A 117 -4.53 5.58 -8.16
C LEU A 117 -4.83 6.55 -9.31
N ASP A 118 -3.81 7.03 -10.02
CA ASP A 118 -3.99 7.82 -11.25
C ASP A 118 -4.79 7.08 -12.33
N ARG A 119 -4.65 5.74 -12.41
CA ARG A 119 -5.36 4.90 -13.38
C ARG A 119 -6.76 4.51 -12.91
N PHE A 120 -6.98 4.46 -11.60
CA PHE A 120 -8.26 4.09 -11.02
C PHE A 120 -9.20 5.27 -10.85
N CYS A 121 -8.64 6.42 -10.52
CA CYS A 121 -9.34 7.64 -10.19
C CYS A 121 -9.19 8.60 -11.36
N GLU A 122 -10.23 8.70 -12.18
CA GLU A 122 -10.36 9.75 -13.18
C GLU A 122 -10.64 11.08 -12.46
N CYS A 123 -9.60 11.64 -11.84
CA CYS A 123 -9.71 12.94 -11.21
C CYS A 123 -9.93 13.99 -12.31
N SER A 124 -11.20 14.34 -12.55
CA SER A 124 -11.56 15.49 -13.37
C SER A 124 -10.87 16.72 -12.79
N GLN A 125 -10.10 17.42 -13.62
CA GLN A 125 -9.51 18.70 -13.28
C GLN A 125 -10.59 19.75 -13.00
#